data_AF-A0A6A6DVK1-F1
#
_entry.id   AF-A0A6A6DVK1-F1
#
_cell.length_a   1.000
_cell.length_b   1.000
_cell.length_c   1.000
_cell.angle_alpha   90.00
_cell.angle_beta   90.00
_cell.angle_gamma   90.00
#
_symmetry.space_group_name_H-M   'P 1'
#
loop_
_entity.id
_entity.type
_entity.pdbx_description
1 polymer ?
#
loop_
_entity_poly.entity_id
_entity_poly.type
_entity_poly.pdbx_seq_one_letter_code
_entity_poly.pdbx_strand_id
1 'polypeptide(L)'
;MTDHGKYKVAFSLRGVPVVHQFVPHETKLQELKQYFLHETPLTSQQKVFVVYGLGGIGKTQLAIEFARKNQGRFSSVFWLDGSSETSLKQSFVRMALQLPREDLTVDGVEMLKQSIININIAVRECLRWLSLPLNRH
;
A
#
# COMPACT_ATOMS: atom_id res chain seq x y z
N MET A 1 22.52 -2.01 -1.85
CA MET A 1 21.65 -1.59 -0.74
C MET A 1 20.98 -0.30 -1.18
N THR A 2 19.73 -0.37 -1.63
CA THR A 2 18.95 0.82 -1.97
C THR A 2 18.55 1.52 -0.69
N ASP A 3 19.02 2.76 -0.53
CA ASP A 3 18.56 3.66 0.52
C ASP A 3 17.10 4.03 0.25
N HIS A 4 16.18 3.30 0.89
CA HIS A 4 14.75 3.60 0.83
C HIS A 4 14.34 4.74 1.78
N GLY A 5 15.31 5.44 2.40
CA GLY A 5 15.10 6.34 3.54
C GLY A 5 14.08 7.44 3.30
N LYS A 6 13.94 7.95 2.08
CA LYS A 6 13.06 9.09 1.78
C LYS A 6 11.56 8.77 1.71
N TYR A 7 11.19 7.53 1.37
CA TYR A 7 9.77 7.14 1.20
C TYR A 7 9.40 5.96 2.08
N LYS A 8 10.08 5.82 3.21
CA LYS A 8 9.88 4.69 4.12
C LYS A 8 8.70 4.96 5.05
N VAL A 9 7.64 4.18 4.89
CA VAL A 9 6.51 4.15 5.82
C VAL A 9 6.54 2.83 6.59
N ALA A 10 6.22 2.89 7.88
CA ALA A 10 6.14 1.68 8.71
C ALA A 10 5.05 0.75 8.19
N PHE A 11 5.41 -0.50 7.90
CA PHE A 11 4.45 -1.50 7.46
C PHE A 11 3.37 -1.75 8.52
N SER A 12 2.12 -1.72 8.09
CA SER A 12 0.96 -1.89 8.96
C SER A 12 -0.11 -2.73 8.26
N LEU A 13 -0.63 -3.72 8.99
CA LEU A 13 -1.81 -4.50 8.61
C LEU A 13 -3.06 -4.06 9.39
N ARG A 14 -3.06 -2.84 9.95
CA ARG A 14 -4.18 -2.34 10.74
C ARG A 14 -5.44 -2.23 9.88
N GLY A 15 -6.49 -2.93 10.31
CA GLY A 15 -7.78 -2.96 9.62
C GLY A 15 -7.77 -3.76 8.32
N VAL A 16 -6.77 -4.62 8.14
CA VAL A 16 -6.71 -5.65 7.12
C VAL A 16 -7.27 -6.94 7.73
N PRO A 17 -8.12 -7.72 7.02
CA PRO A 17 -8.68 -8.96 7.55
C PRO A 17 -7.63 -10.08 7.53
N VAL A 18 -6.69 -10.05 8.47
CA VAL A 18 -5.64 -11.07 8.63
C VAL A 18 -6.19 -12.28 9.35
N VAL A 19 -5.90 -13.49 8.86
CA VAL A 19 -6.19 -14.73 9.60
C VAL A 19 -4.94 -15.23 10.32
N HIS A 20 -5.14 -15.93 11.45
CA HIS A 20 -4.04 -16.51 12.23
C HIS A 20 -3.33 -17.66 11.53
N GLN A 21 -4.09 -18.49 10.80
CA GLN A 21 -3.57 -19.67 10.14
C GLN A 21 -3.92 -19.63 8.66
N PHE A 22 -2.93 -19.32 7.84
CA PHE A 22 -3.01 -19.37 6.39
C PHE A 22 -1.90 -20.26 5.87
N VAL A 23 -2.23 -21.24 5.04
CA VAL A 23 -1.26 -22.08 4.35
C VAL A 23 -1.09 -21.51 2.94
N PRO A 24 0.02 -20.82 2.64
CA PRO A 24 0.20 -20.19 1.36
C PRO A 24 0.36 -21.20 0.24
N HIS A 25 -0.27 -20.93 -0.89
CA HIS A 25 0.01 -21.65 -2.13
C HIS A 25 1.32 -21.13 -2.71
N GLU A 26 2.43 -21.81 -2.45
CA GLU A 26 3.77 -21.31 -2.77
C GLU A 26 3.95 -20.94 -4.25
N THR A 27 3.37 -21.69 -5.19
CA THR A 27 3.44 -21.33 -6.62
C THR A 27 2.82 -19.95 -6.92
N LYS A 28 1.67 -19.62 -6.33
CA LYS A 28 1.02 -18.31 -6.51
C LYS A 28 1.82 -17.18 -5.87
N LEU A 29 2.47 -17.43 -4.73
CA LEU A 29 3.40 -16.48 -4.15
C LEU A 29 4.63 -16.26 -5.04
N GLN A 30 5.12 -17.31 -5.69
CA GLN A 30 6.24 -17.19 -6.62
C GLN A 30 5.85 -16.41 -7.88
N GLU A 31 4.64 -16.60 -8.42
CA GLU A 31 4.12 -15.77 -9.51
C GLU A 31 4.12 -14.27 -9.15
N LEU A 32 3.63 -13.92 -7.96
CA LEU A 32 3.67 -12.53 -7.47
C LEU A 32 5.10 -12.01 -7.33
N LYS A 33 6.02 -12.81 -6.78
CA LYS A 33 7.43 -12.44 -6.63
C LYS A 33 8.10 -12.23 -7.98
N GLN A 34 7.92 -13.14 -8.93
CA GLN A 34 8.47 -13.01 -10.28
C GLN A 34 7.91 -11.77 -10.96
N TYR A 35 6.61 -11.53 -10.88
CA TYR A 35 6.02 -10.35 -11.52
C TYR A 35 6.54 -9.04 -10.92
N PHE A 36 6.47 -8.87 -9.60
CA PHE A 36 6.82 -7.61 -8.95
C PHE A 36 8.33 -7.38 -8.79
N LEU A 37 9.09 -8.42 -8.42
CA LEU A 37 10.50 -8.28 -8.03
C LEU A 37 11.49 -8.51 -9.18
N HIS A 38 11.04 -9.00 -10.34
CA HIS A 38 11.94 -9.14 -11.48
C HIS A 38 12.27 -7.77 -12.07
N GLU A 39 13.57 -7.49 -12.20
CA GLU A 39 14.08 -6.24 -12.74
C GLU A 39 13.77 -6.17 -14.24
N THR A 40 12.79 -5.34 -14.61
CA THR A 40 12.57 -4.96 -16.01
C THR A 40 13.40 -3.72 -16.33
N PRO A 41 14.02 -3.64 -17.52
CA PRO A 41 14.83 -2.49 -17.89
C PRO A 41 13.98 -1.21 -17.88
N LEU A 42 14.56 -0.14 -17.32
CA LEU A 42 14.31 1.32 -17.25
C LEU A 42 13.03 1.99 -17.83
N THR A 43 12.20 1.31 -18.62
CA THR A 43 10.85 1.76 -18.97
C THR A 43 9.92 1.50 -17.77
N SER A 44 10.00 2.41 -16.80
CA SER A 44 9.30 2.47 -15.51
C SER A 44 7.76 2.51 -15.65
N GLN A 45 7.14 1.41 -16.07
CA GLN A 45 5.69 1.27 -16.09
C GLN A 45 5.18 0.71 -14.74
N GLN A 46 4.05 1.23 -14.26
CA GLN A 46 3.37 0.71 -13.08
C GLN A 46 3.01 -0.77 -13.29
N LYS A 47 3.50 -1.64 -12.39
CA LYS A 47 3.17 -3.08 -12.39
C LYS A 47 1.83 -3.32 -11.72
N VAL A 48 0.92 -4.03 -12.38
CA VAL A 48 -0.43 -4.34 -11.87
C VAL A 48 -0.69 -5.84 -11.96
N PHE A 49 -0.98 -6.47 -10.83
CA PHE A 49 -1.31 -7.89 -10.76
C PHE A 49 -2.72 -8.07 -10.20
N VAL A 50 -3.58 -8.79 -10.94
CA VAL A 50 -4.97 -9.05 -10.53
C VAL A 50 -5.08 -10.47 -9.95
N VAL A 51 -5.46 -10.58 -8.67
CA VAL A 51 -5.76 -11.87 -8.03
C VAL A 51 -7.26 -12.11 -8.07
N TYR A 52 -7.71 -13.13 -8.81
CA TYR A 52 -9.13 -13.49 -8.95
C TYR A 52 -9.38 -14.97 -8.63
N GLY A 53 -10.66 -15.35 -8.53
CA GLY A 53 -11.10 -16.70 -8.14
C GLY A 53 -12.31 -16.68 -7.21
N LEU A 54 -12.81 -17.87 -6.85
CA LEU A 54 -14.01 -18.05 -6.04
C LEU A 54 -13.96 -17.34 -4.67
N GLY A 55 -15.13 -17.08 -4.10
CA GLY A 55 -15.26 -16.61 -2.72
C GLY A 55 -14.56 -17.55 -1.75
N GLY A 56 -13.91 -17.01 -0.72
CA GLY A 56 -13.25 -17.82 0.31
C GLY A 56 -11.94 -18.52 -0.09
N ILE A 57 -11.51 -18.51 -1.35
CA ILE A 57 -10.30 -19.21 -1.83
C ILE A 57 -8.96 -18.62 -1.31
N GLY A 58 -9.01 -17.59 -0.44
CA GLY A 58 -7.82 -17.02 0.18
C GLY A 58 -7.10 -15.92 -0.61
N LYS A 59 -7.73 -15.28 -1.59
CA LYS A 59 -7.12 -14.18 -2.40
C LYS A 59 -6.52 -13.06 -1.55
N THR A 60 -7.29 -12.56 -0.59
CA THR A 60 -6.87 -11.52 0.34
C THR A 60 -5.68 -11.99 1.18
N GLN A 61 -5.69 -13.24 1.65
CA GLN A 61 -4.58 -13.80 2.42
C GLN A 61 -3.32 -13.99 1.60
N LEU A 62 -3.44 -14.36 0.31
CA LEU A 62 -2.32 -14.44 -0.62
C LEU A 62 -1.62 -13.07 -0.76
N ALA A 63 -2.40 -12.00 -0.94
CA ALA A 63 -1.86 -10.65 -1.06
C ALA A 63 -1.20 -10.17 0.25
N ILE A 64 -1.83 -10.44 1.40
CA ILE A 64 -1.29 -10.14 2.73
C ILE A 64 0.04 -10.86 2.95
N GLU A 65 0.10 -12.16 2.62
CA GLU A 65 1.29 -12.97 2.84
C GLU A 65 2.43 -12.54 1.91
N PHE A 66 2.13 -12.20 0.66
CA PHE A 66 3.11 -11.59 -0.23
C PHE A 66 3.65 -10.27 0.33
N ALA A 67 2.77 -9.36 0.75
CA ALA A 67 3.16 -8.07 1.33
C ALA A 67 4.02 -8.26 2.58
N ARG A 68 3.60 -9.14 3.50
CA ARG A 68 4.34 -9.43 4.74
C ARG A 68 5.73 -10.00 4.47
N LYS A 69 5.85 -10.99 3.57
CA LYS A 69 7.14 -11.63 3.24
C LYS A 69 8.09 -10.70 2.48
N ASN A 70 7.58 -9.70 1.76
CA ASN A 70 8.38 -8.87 0.86
C ASN A 70 8.36 -7.37 1.19
N GLN A 71 7.78 -6.94 2.31
CA GLN A 71 7.67 -5.52 2.67
C GLN A 71 9.01 -4.78 2.64
N GLY A 72 10.11 -5.45 3.03
CA GLY A 72 11.46 -4.88 2.97
C GLY A 72 12.04 -4.67 1.57
N ARG A 73 11.34 -5.13 0.51
CA ARG A 73 11.68 -4.89 -0.90
C ARG A 73 11.01 -3.63 -1.45
N PHE A 74 10.08 -3.04 -0.71
CA PHE A 74 9.38 -1.82 -1.08
C PHE A 74 9.74 -0.71 -0.09
N SER A 75 9.74 0.53 -0.55
CA SER A 75 9.87 1.69 0.35
C SER A 75 8.64 1.81 1.25
N SER A 76 7.45 1.58 0.69
CA SER A 76 6.17 1.66 1.39
C SER A 76 5.19 0.62 0.85
N VAL A 77 4.30 0.13 1.71
CA VAL A 77 3.20 -0.77 1.35
C VAL A 77 1.92 -0.25 1.99
N PHE A 78 0.89 -0.02 1.18
CA PHE A 78 -0.42 0.46 1.65
C PHE A 78 -1.50 -0.56 1.33
N TRP A 79 -2.45 -0.71 2.25
CA TRP A 79 -3.66 -1.52 2.04
C TRP A 79 -4.87 -0.61 1.88
N LEU A 80 -5.54 -0.71 0.73
CA LEU A 80 -6.75 0.05 0.43
C LEU A 80 -7.93 -0.90 0.26
N ASP A 81 -8.95 -0.77 1.10
CA ASP A 81 -10.18 -1.55 1.00
C ASP A 81 -11.12 -0.96 -0.06
N GLY A 82 -11.12 -1.56 -1.24
CA GLY A 82 -11.98 -1.17 -2.35
C GLY A 82 -13.40 -1.74 -2.33
N SER A 83 -13.87 -2.32 -1.22
CA SER A 83 -15.21 -2.93 -1.13
C SER A 83 -16.37 -1.93 -1.27
N SER A 84 -16.14 -0.66 -0.92
CA SER A 84 -17.08 0.44 -1.13
C SER A 84 -16.33 1.77 -1.21
N GLU A 85 -16.97 2.82 -1.72
CA GLU A 85 -16.39 4.16 -1.73
C GLU A 85 -16.06 4.64 -0.30
N THR A 86 -16.93 4.35 0.67
CA THR A 86 -16.72 4.68 2.09
C THR A 86 -15.50 3.95 2.65
N SER A 87 -15.38 2.64 2.42
CA SER A 87 -14.23 1.83 2.87
C SER A 87 -12.92 2.34 2.25
N LEU A 88 -12.96 2.72 0.97
CA LEU A 88 -11.80 3.22 0.25
C LEU A 88 -11.37 4.59 0.79
N LYS A 89 -12.31 5.52 0.98
CA LYS A 89 -12.07 6.83 1.61
C LYS A 89 -11.47 6.70 3.00
N GLN A 90 -11.99 5.78 3.82
CA GLN A 90 -11.42 5.50 5.15
C GLN A 90 -10.00 4.92 5.07
N SER A 91 -9.72 4.10 4.05
CA SER A 91 -8.37 3.59 3.82
C SER A 91 -7.39 4.69 3.43
N PHE A 92 -7.81 5.68 2.63
CA PHE A 92 -7.01 6.87 2.35
C PHE A 92 -6.74 7.72 3.60
N VAL A 93 -7.72 7.86 4.50
CA VAL A 93 -7.48 8.52 5.79
C VAL A 93 -6.41 7.77 6.60
N ARG A 94 -6.48 6.44 6.67
CA ARG A 94 -5.46 5.62 7.35
C ARG A 94 -4.10 5.72 6.69
N MET A 95 -4.04 5.82 5.37
CA MET A 95 -2.80 6.03 4.62
C MET A 95 -2.21 7.40 4.95
N ALA A 96 -2.99 8.48 4.91
CA ALA A 96 -2.54 9.84 5.21
C ALA A 96 -1.91 9.95 6.62
N LEU A 97 -2.48 9.23 7.59
CA LEU A 97 -1.96 9.16 8.96
C LEU A 97 -0.61 8.43 9.08
N GLN A 98 -0.22 7.64 8.07
CA GLN A 98 1.05 6.92 8.04
C GLN A 98 2.14 7.65 7.25
N LEU A 99 1.78 8.67 6.46
CA LEU A 99 2.75 9.41 5.66
C LEU A 99 3.69 10.25 6.55
N PRO A 100 4.96 10.42 6.15
CA PRO A 100 5.90 11.31 6.84
C PRO A 100 5.35 12.74 6.86
N ARG A 101 5.42 13.41 8.02
CA ARG A 101 4.83 14.75 8.18
C ARG A 101 5.54 15.79 7.31
N GLU A 102 6.85 15.62 7.14
CA GLU A 102 7.71 16.42 6.28
C GLU A 102 7.34 16.34 4.79
N ASP A 103 6.65 15.27 4.38
CA ASP A 103 6.20 15.10 3.02
C ASP A 103 4.79 15.66 2.77
N LEU A 104 4.02 16.00 3.81
CA LEU A 104 2.66 16.53 3.70
C LEU A 104 2.65 18.01 3.30
N THR A 105 1.60 18.45 2.62
CA THR A 105 1.38 19.90 2.41
C THR A 105 0.97 20.59 3.70
N VAL A 106 0.94 21.93 3.68
CA VAL A 106 0.38 22.73 4.78
C VAL A 106 -1.05 22.30 5.12
N ASP A 107 -1.89 22.08 4.11
CA ASP A 107 -3.27 21.59 4.29
C ASP A 107 -3.30 20.20 4.92
N GLY A 108 -2.40 19.31 4.50
CA GLY A 108 -2.25 17.97 5.07
C GLY A 108 -1.86 18.00 6.54
N VAL A 109 -0.87 18.84 6.90
CA VAL A 109 -0.43 19.01 8.29
C VAL A 109 -1.55 19.62 9.14
N GLU A 110 -2.28 20.60 8.62
CA GLU A 110 -3.39 21.23 9.35
C GLU A 110 -4.57 20.27 9.54
N MET A 111 -4.91 19.48 8.51
CA MET A 111 -5.91 18.42 8.61
C MET A 111 -5.61 17.45 9.75
N LEU A 112 -4.34 17.09 9.98
CA LEU A 112 -3.95 16.18 11.07
C LEU A 112 -4.07 16.78 12.48
N LYS A 113 -4.17 18.11 12.62
CA LYS A 113 -4.40 18.77 13.91
C LYS A 113 -5.89 18.84 14.28
N GLN A 114 -6.78 18.66 13.31
CA GLN A 114 -8.22 18.77 13.51
C GLN A 114 -8.78 17.50 14.15
N SER A 115 -9.76 17.65 15.05
CA SER A 115 -10.47 16.53 15.68
C SER A 115 -11.27 15.68 14.68
N ILE A 116 -11.66 16.27 13.55
CA ILE A 116 -12.37 15.60 12.47
C ILE A 116 -11.51 15.70 11.22
N ILE A 117 -11.06 14.55 10.70
CA ILE A 117 -10.20 14.50 9.52
C ILE A 117 -11.03 14.81 8.27
N ASN A 118 -10.59 15.80 7.49
CA ASN A 118 -11.15 16.08 6.18
C ASN A 118 -10.71 15.02 5.16
N ILE A 119 -11.64 14.11 4.82
CA ILE A 119 -11.40 13.00 3.91
C ILE A 119 -10.87 13.45 2.54
N ASN A 120 -11.37 14.57 2.00
CA ASN A 120 -10.96 15.04 0.67
C ASN A 120 -9.51 15.52 0.66
N ILE A 121 -9.05 16.14 1.76
CA ILE A 121 -7.64 16.52 1.92
C ILE A 121 -6.80 15.25 2.07
N ALA A 122 -7.24 14.26 2.86
CA ALA A 122 -6.51 13.00 3.02
C ALA A 122 -6.29 12.26 1.70
N VAL A 123 -7.35 12.14 0.88
CA VAL A 123 -7.26 11.53 -0.47
C VAL A 123 -6.28 12.31 -1.34
N ARG A 124 -6.39 13.64 -1.38
CA ARG A 124 -5.50 14.50 -2.18
C ARG A 124 -4.04 14.36 -1.77
N GLU A 125 -3.75 14.35 -0.47
CA GLU A 125 -2.39 14.19 0.05
C GLU A 125 -1.80 12.83 -0.31
N CYS A 126 -2.57 11.76 -0.17
CA CYS A 126 -2.12 10.42 -0.54
C CYS A 126 -1.79 10.32 -2.03
N LEU A 127 -2.69 10.79 -2.90
CA LEU A 127 -2.48 10.74 -4.35
C LEU A 127 -1.31 11.62 -4.80
N ARG A 128 -1.16 12.80 -4.19
CA ARG A 128 0.00 13.68 -4.44
C ARG A 128 1.29 13.00 -4.01
N TRP A 129 1.33 12.43 -2.80
CA TRP A 129 2.52 11.74 -2.28
C TRP A 129 2.92 10.57 -3.18
N LEU A 130 1.95 9.76 -3.63
CA LEU A 130 2.20 8.66 -4.56
C LEU A 130 2.76 9.14 -5.91
N SER A 131 2.43 10.35 -6.33
CA SER A 131 2.85 10.96 -7.60
C SER A 131 4.21 11.66 -7.53
N LEU A 132 4.90 11.65 -6.38
CA LEU A 132 6.20 12.32 -6.25
C LEU A 132 7.25 11.67 -7.19
N PRO A 133 8.06 12.46 -7.93
CA PRO A 133 8.95 11.93 -8.99
C PRO A 133 10.03 10.94 -8.54
N LEU A 134 10.31 10.90 -7.24
CA LEU A 134 11.29 9.99 -6.63
C LEU A 134 10.62 8.76 -6.01
N ASN A 135 9.28 8.68 -6.00
CA ASN A 135 8.54 7.46 -5.74
C ASN A 135 8.55 6.57 -7.00
N ARG A 136 9.76 6.29 -7.52
CA ARG A 136 9.96 5.46 -8.71
C ARG A 136 9.83 4.00 -8.32
N HIS A 137 9.14 3.25 -9.19
CA HIS A 137 8.85 1.82 -9.05
C HIS A 137 10.10 0.95 -9.17
#